data_AF-A0A9W7EL35-F1
#
_entry.id   AF-A0A9W7EL35-F1
#
_cell.length_a   1.000
_cell.length_b   1.000
_cell.length_c   1.000
_cell.angle_alpha   90.00
_cell.angle_beta   90.00
_cell.angle_gamma   90.00
#
_symmetry.space_group_name_H-M   'P 1'
#
loop_
_entity.id
_entity.type
_entity.pdbx_description
1 polymer ?
#
loop_
_entity_poly.entity_id
_entity_poly.type
_entity_poly.pdbx_seq_one_letter_code
_entity_poly.pdbx_strand_id
1 'polypeptide(L)'
;MSQATEMTDAETPKLIDVKDFDLTTLKSYTGPALLSRLHYISSSTFVPLSLRSEALKLLRDALKDTLNTDMYRKTFTEGDEEVRKMAGGQIDEEWLDSTSKTSKTSLSHLDANLQHSKTTLQKPLILSSYRSLASHHLLTGSLVDALKCYLRSRDFLPGANEISQMCLDVVGVSVELKNFQHVMSYCNKAEHTNEFKKDDVTNGKISACKGLALLHQKNYSLAASAFTSLPPPFPYPTTLTPSTIALYSSVLSLATSPPSTLKSLLQNPTYKTYLYGHPLLQTLLESYTLSNYTLTLQTFTQLLPQLHLDVHLGPHKLVKLFLN
;
A
#
# COMPACT_ATOMS: atom_id res chain seq x y z
N MET A 1 -44.09 -29.05 1.57
CA MET A 1 -43.84 -27.61 1.79
C MET A 1 -42.40 -27.45 2.24
N SER A 2 -41.72 -26.53 1.57
CA SER A 2 -40.34 -26.07 1.75
C SER A 2 -39.20 -27.03 1.37
N GLN A 3 -38.80 -26.90 0.11
CA GLN A 3 -37.52 -27.32 -0.45
C GLN A 3 -36.37 -26.64 0.31
N ALA A 4 -35.40 -27.44 0.72
CA ALA A 4 -34.03 -27.00 0.91
C ALA A 4 -33.40 -26.91 -0.48
N THR A 5 -33.16 -25.69 -0.96
CA THR A 5 -32.38 -25.47 -2.19
C THR A 5 -30.95 -25.18 -1.79
N GLU A 6 -30.09 -26.07 -2.26
CA GLU A 6 -28.64 -26.04 -2.21
C GLU A 6 -28.08 -24.68 -2.63
N MET A 7 -27.28 -24.06 -1.77
CA MET A 7 -26.30 -23.04 -2.17
C MET A 7 -24.96 -23.75 -2.37
N THR A 8 -24.81 -24.44 -3.49
CA THR A 8 -23.53 -24.92 -3.99
C THR A 8 -23.26 -24.25 -5.33
N ASP A 9 -22.67 -23.07 -5.28
CA ASP A 9 -21.91 -22.49 -6.40
C ASP A 9 -20.75 -21.69 -5.80
N ALA A 10 -19.82 -22.43 -5.20
CA ALA A 10 -18.45 -21.94 -5.04
C ALA A 10 -17.77 -22.09 -6.40
N GLU A 11 -18.04 -21.14 -7.32
CA GLU A 11 -17.27 -21.01 -8.54
C GLU A 11 -15.79 -20.90 -8.16
N THR A 12 -15.02 -21.94 -8.46
CA THR A 12 -13.56 -21.90 -8.39
C THR A 12 -13.10 -20.65 -9.14
N PRO A 13 -12.32 -19.74 -8.51
CA PRO A 13 -11.86 -18.54 -9.20
C PRO A 13 -11.06 -18.98 -10.42
N LYS A 14 -11.55 -18.63 -11.62
CA LYS A 14 -10.83 -18.88 -12.87
C LYS A 14 -9.41 -18.34 -12.70
N LEU A 15 -8.42 -19.17 -13.02
CA LEU A 15 -7.02 -18.75 -13.16
C LEU A 15 -7.03 -17.48 -14.02
N ILE A 16 -6.60 -16.37 -13.44
CA ILE A 16 -6.48 -15.14 -14.20
C ILE A 16 -5.34 -15.40 -15.18
N ASP A 17 -5.55 -15.10 -16.46
CA ASP A 17 -4.48 -15.19 -17.47
C ASP A 17 -3.51 -14.02 -17.25
N VAL A 18 -2.73 -14.11 -16.17
CA VAL A 18 -1.79 -13.06 -15.73
C VAL A 18 -0.42 -13.22 -16.38
N LYS A 19 -0.34 -13.80 -17.57
CA LYS A 19 0.96 -14.14 -18.20
C LYS A 19 1.85 -12.91 -18.43
N ASP A 20 1.27 -11.72 -18.48
CA ASP A 20 1.96 -10.47 -18.82
C ASP A 20 2.13 -9.49 -17.64
N PHE A 21 1.84 -9.88 -16.38
CA PHE A 21 2.07 -8.95 -15.27
C PHE A 21 3.56 -8.80 -14.96
N ASP A 22 4.04 -7.58 -15.14
CA ASP A 22 5.43 -7.22 -14.89
C ASP A 22 5.67 -6.88 -13.41
N LEU A 23 6.38 -7.77 -12.70
CA LEU A 23 6.81 -7.55 -11.31
C LEU A 23 7.77 -6.37 -11.15
N THR A 24 8.42 -5.89 -12.21
CA THR A 24 9.33 -4.73 -12.11
C THR A 24 8.59 -3.47 -11.67
N THR A 25 7.29 -3.38 -11.92
CA THR A 25 6.43 -2.28 -11.44
C THR A 25 6.47 -2.14 -9.92
N LEU A 26 6.69 -3.23 -9.18
CA LEU A 26 6.79 -3.24 -7.72
C LEU A 26 8.09 -2.65 -7.20
N LYS A 27 9.15 -2.53 -8.01
CA LYS A 27 10.43 -1.90 -7.60
C LYS A 27 10.27 -0.43 -7.23
N SER A 28 9.15 0.19 -7.63
CA SER A 28 8.79 1.55 -7.22
C SER A 28 8.35 1.67 -5.75
N TYR A 29 8.06 0.54 -5.10
CA TYR A 29 7.71 0.48 -3.68
C TYR A 29 8.93 0.16 -2.80
N THR A 30 8.88 0.60 -1.55
CA THR A 30 9.92 0.32 -0.54
C THR A 30 9.32 -0.02 0.82
N GLY A 31 10.12 -0.66 1.68
CA GLY A 31 9.74 -0.96 3.06
C GLY A 31 8.56 -1.94 3.16
N PRO A 32 7.71 -1.81 4.19
CA PRO A 32 6.61 -2.75 4.44
C PRO A 32 5.65 -2.91 3.26
N ALA A 33 5.37 -1.82 2.52
CA ALA A 33 4.47 -1.85 1.36
C ALA A 33 4.94 -2.79 0.24
N LEU A 34 6.26 -2.86 0.00
CA LEU A 34 6.85 -3.78 -0.97
C LEU A 34 6.71 -5.22 -0.49
N LEU A 35 7.07 -5.48 0.77
CA LEU A 35 7.00 -6.80 1.40
C LEU A 35 5.55 -7.34 1.38
N SER A 36 4.59 -6.52 1.79
CA SER A 36 3.16 -6.84 1.80
C SER A 36 2.65 -7.22 0.39
N ARG A 37 3.06 -6.49 -0.65
CA ARG A 37 2.67 -6.75 -2.05
C ARG A 37 3.28 -8.03 -2.60
N LEU A 38 4.59 -8.23 -2.42
CA LEU A 38 5.27 -9.44 -2.88
C LEU A 38 4.75 -10.69 -2.15
N HIS A 39 4.47 -10.56 -0.86
CA HIS A 39 3.85 -11.63 -0.08
C HIS A 39 2.43 -11.94 -0.56
N TYR A 40 1.62 -10.93 -0.86
CA TYR A 40 0.29 -11.12 -1.42
C TYR A 40 0.32 -11.89 -2.75
N ILE A 41 1.22 -11.52 -3.67
CA ILE A 41 1.34 -12.19 -4.98
C ILE A 41 1.84 -13.63 -4.81
N SER A 42 2.89 -13.86 -4.02
CA SER A 42 3.45 -15.20 -3.83
C SER A 42 2.49 -16.17 -3.11
N SER A 43 1.69 -15.67 -2.17
CA SER A 43 0.71 -16.48 -1.43
C SER A 43 -0.62 -16.68 -2.15
N SER A 44 -0.90 -15.91 -3.20
CA SER A 44 -2.19 -15.95 -3.88
C SER A 44 -2.32 -17.15 -4.82
N THR A 45 -3.39 -17.94 -4.67
CA THR A 45 -3.67 -19.13 -5.47
C THR A 45 -4.19 -18.84 -6.87
N PHE A 46 -4.70 -17.63 -7.14
CA PHE A 46 -5.23 -17.24 -8.45
C PHE A 46 -4.14 -16.76 -9.42
N VAL A 47 -2.88 -16.75 -8.97
CA VAL A 47 -1.72 -16.29 -9.72
C VAL A 47 -0.95 -17.49 -10.28
N PRO A 48 -0.45 -17.45 -11.53
CA PRO A 48 0.35 -18.53 -12.09
C PRO A 48 1.58 -18.87 -11.23
N LEU A 49 1.90 -20.16 -11.13
CA LEU A 49 3.00 -20.67 -10.30
C LEU A 49 4.35 -20.00 -10.61
N SER A 50 4.63 -19.74 -11.90
CA SER A 50 5.83 -19.05 -12.35
C SER A 50 5.98 -17.67 -11.70
N LEU A 51 4.93 -16.85 -11.79
CA LEU A 51 4.90 -15.49 -11.25
C LEU A 51 4.95 -15.48 -9.71
N ARG A 52 4.26 -16.42 -9.06
CA ARG A 52 4.33 -16.60 -7.60
C ARG A 52 5.75 -16.93 -7.14
N SER A 53 6.45 -17.79 -7.88
CA SER A 53 7.83 -18.20 -7.56
C SER A 53 8.82 -17.06 -7.75
N GLU A 54 8.63 -16.22 -8.76
CA GLU A 54 9.45 -15.03 -9.00
C GLU A 54 9.21 -13.97 -7.92
N ALA A 55 7.95 -13.70 -7.57
CA ALA A 55 7.59 -12.81 -6.47
C ALA A 55 8.18 -13.29 -5.14
N LEU A 56 8.23 -14.60 -4.90
CA LEU A 56 8.85 -15.18 -3.70
C LEU A 56 10.38 -15.00 -3.68
N LYS A 57 11.07 -15.05 -4.84
CA LYS A 57 12.51 -14.74 -4.93
C LYS A 57 12.77 -13.28 -4.59
N LEU A 58 12.01 -12.36 -5.20
CA LEU A 58 12.12 -10.92 -4.90
C LEU A 58 11.79 -10.61 -3.43
N LEU A 59 10.82 -11.31 -2.84
CA LEU A 59 10.49 -11.17 -1.41
C LEU A 59 11.66 -11.64 -0.54
N ARG A 60 12.33 -12.74 -0.90
CA ARG A 60 13.51 -13.23 -0.18
C ARG A 60 14.60 -12.16 -0.14
N ASP A 61 14.93 -11.59 -1.29
CA ASP A 61 15.99 -10.61 -1.42
C ASP A 61 15.64 -9.34 -0.64
N ALA A 62 14.41 -8.85 -0.78
CA ALA A 62 13.92 -7.70 -0.03
C ALA A 62 13.90 -7.93 1.49
N LEU A 63 13.58 -9.14 1.96
CA LEU A 63 13.61 -9.48 3.39
C LEU A 63 15.03 -9.54 3.94
N LYS A 64 16.00 -9.99 3.14
CA LYS A 64 17.43 -10.04 3.55
C LYS A 64 18.04 -8.66 3.77
N ASP A 65 17.48 -7.63 3.14
CA ASP A 65 17.82 -6.22 3.40
C ASP A 65 17.13 -5.64 4.66
N THR A 66 16.31 -6.45 5.36
CA THR A 66 15.60 -6.05 6.58
C THR A 66 15.98 -6.91 7.80
N LEU A 67 15.32 -6.67 8.93
CA LEU A 67 15.46 -7.48 10.15
C LEU A 67 14.24 -8.37 10.41
N ASN A 68 13.36 -8.54 9.42
CA ASN A 68 12.07 -9.19 9.57
C ASN A 68 12.19 -10.72 9.48
N THR A 69 12.81 -11.31 10.50
CA THR A 69 13.02 -12.76 10.62
C THR A 69 11.71 -13.54 10.74
N ASP A 70 10.68 -12.95 11.36
CA ASP A 70 9.37 -13.59 11.54
C ASP A 70 8.66 -13.80 10.20
N MET A 71 8.60 -12.76 9.36
CA MET A 71 8.00 -12.87 8.03
C MET A 71 8.79 -13.82 7.13
N TYR A 72 10.12 -13.78 7.21
CA TYR A 72 10.98 -14.72 6.48
C TYR A 72 10.66 -16.16 6.89
N ARG A 73 10.75 -16.48 8.19
CA ARG A 73 10.46 -17.81 8.70
C ARG A 73 9.08 -18.27 8.25
N LYS A 74 8.04 -17.50 8.56
CA LYS A 74 6.65 -17.82 8.19
C LYS A 74 6.47 -18.09 6.70
N THR A 75 7.00 -17.22 5.84
CA THR A 75 6.83 -17.36 4.38
C THR A 75 7.51 -18.63 3.86
N PHE A 76 8.71 -18.95 4.35
CA PHE A 76 9.49 -20.09 3.85
C PHE A 76 9.19 -21.41 4.60
N THR A 77 8.57 -21.40 5.79
CA THR A 77 8.12 -22.61 6.48
C THR A 77 6.66 -22.97 6.19
N GLU A 78 5.76 -22.00 6.25
CA GLU A 78 4.30 -22.22 6.15
C GLU A 78 3.73 -21.96 4.75
N GLY A 79 4.52 -21.37 3.85
CA GLY A 79 4.10 -21.08 2.48
C GLY A 79 3.78 -22.31 1.60
N ASP A 80 3.42 -22.04 0.36
CA ASP A 80 3.15 -23.07 -0.66
C ASP A 80 4.45 -23.82 -1.04
N GLU A 81 4.44 -25.15 -0.88
CA GLU A 81 5.61 -25.99 -1.11
C GLU A 81 6.07 -25.98 -2.57
N GLU A 82 5.14 -25.95 -3.53
CA GLU A 82 5.47 -25.95 -4.96
C GLU A 82 6.14 -24.63 -5.35
N VAL A 83 5.61 -23.51 -4.85
CA VAL A 83 6.20 -22.18 -5.05
C VAL A 83 7.61 -22.13 -4.49
N ARG A 84 7.84 -22.68 -3.28
CA ARG A 84 9.17 -22.73 -2.66
C ARG A 84 10.18 -23.55 -3.47
N LYS A 85 9.77 -24.74 -3.93
CA LYS A 85 10.60 -25.62 -4.76
C LYS A 85 11.02 -24.91 -6.04
N MET A 86 10.07 -24.26 -6.74
CA MET A 86 10.36 -23.50 -7.96
C MET A 86 11.18 -22.22 -7.69
N ALA A 87 10.99 -21.59 -6.53
CA ALA A 87 11.78 -20.44 -6.10
C ALA A 87 13.22 -20.80 -5.70
N GLY A 88 13.56 -22.10 -5.62
CA GLY A 88 14.93 -22.59 -5.49
C GLY A 88 15.65 -22.15 -4.22
N GLY A 89 14.97 -22.10 -3.06
CA GLY A 89 15.62 -21.70 -1.81
C GLY A 89 15.28 -22.59 -0.64
N GLN A 90 16.32 -23.05 0.04
CA GLN A 90 16.25 -23.53 1.41
C GLN A 90 16.19 -22.33 2.36
N ILE A 91 15.66 -22.55 3.56
CA ILE A 91 15.65 -21.55 4.62
C ILE A 91 17.11 -21.29 5.04
N ASP A 92 17.49 -20.02 5.05
CA ASP A 92 18.80 -19.57 5.51
C ASP A 92 18.78 -19.43 7.04
N GLU A 93 19.01 -20.54 7.75
CA GLU A 93 19.01 -20.56 9.22
C GLU A 93 20.20 -19.76 9.80
N GLU A 94 21.33 -19.70 9.10
CA GLU A 94 22.49 -18.88 9.54
C GLU A 94 22.13 -17.39 9.53
N TRP A 95 21.47 -16.91 8.46
CA TRP A 95 20.97 -15.54 8.41
C TRP A 95 19.91 -15.29 9.50
N LEU A 96 19.00 -16.23 9.75
CA LEU A 96 17.97 -16.09 10.79
C LEU A 96 18.58 -15.93 12.18
N ASP A 97 19.55 -16.76 12.53
CA ASP A 97 20.22 -16.71 13.84
C ASP A 97 21.04 -15.43 14.00
N SER A 98 21.84 -15.08 13.00
CA SER A 98 22.66 -13.86 12.99
C SER A 98 21.81 -12.59 13.06
N THR A 99 20.74 -12.52 12.26
CA THR A 99 19.83 -11.37 12.21
C THR A 99 19.00 -11.25 13.48
N SER A 100 18.54 -12.37 14.05
CA SER A 100 17.81 -12.38 15.32
C SER A 100 18.69 -11.85 16.47
N LYS A 101 19.96 -12.29 16.54
CA LYS A 101 20.91 -11.80 17.53
C LYS A 101 21.21 -10.31 17.36
N THR A 102 21.39 -9.86 16.11
CA THR A 102 21.61 -8.46 15.76
C THR A 102 20.42 -7.60 16.19
N SER A 103 19.20 -8.00 15.81
CA SER A 103 17.97 -7.28 16.15
C SER A 103 17.77 -7.15 17.66
N LYS A 104 17.98 -8.23 18.44
CA LYS A 104 17.90 -8.18 19.91
C LYS A 104 18.90 -7.20 20.52
N THR A 105 20.14 -7.21 20.02
CA THR A 105 21.21 -6.32 20.50
C THR A 105 20.89 -4.85 20.18
N SER A 106 20.48 -4.58 18.95
CA SER A 106 20.06 -3.25 18.50
C SER A 106 18.88 -2.72 19.30
N LEU A 107 17.86 -3.54 19.56
CA LEU A 107 16.70 -3.16 20.36
C LEU A 107 17.11 -2.78 21.79
N SER A 108 17.90 -3.62 22.45
CA SER A 108 18.39 -3.34 23.82
C SER A 108 19.18 -2.03 23.89
N HIS A 109 19.99 -1.73 22.87
CA HIS A 109 20.75 -0.48 22.80
C HIS A 109 19.82 0.73 22.59
N LEU A 110 18.83 0.62 21.70
CA LEU A 110 17.86 1.69 21.46
C LEU A 110 17.00 1.98 22.70
N ASP A 111 16.60 0.94 23.44
CA ASP A 111 15.87 1.08 24.70
C ASP A 111 16.72 1.78 25.77
N ALA A 112 17.98 1.38 25.92
CA ALA A 112 18.91 2.05 26.84
C ALA A 112 19.09 3.53 26.48
N ASN A 113 19.23 3.85 25.20
CA ASN A 113 19.33 5.23 24.72
C ASN A 113 18.06 6.04 25.03
N LEU A 114 16.88 5.44 24.87
CA LEU A 114 15.62 6.10 25.21
C LEU A 114 15.54 6.40 26.73
N GLN A 115 15.93 5.46 27.58
CA GLN A 115 15.95 5.68 29.04
C GLN A 115 16.96 6.76 29.45
N HIS A 116 18.15 6.74 28.86
CA HIS A 116 19.14 7.78 29.07
C HIS A 116 18.59 9.15 28.67
N SER A 117 17.99 9.25 27.48
CA SER A 117 17.40 10.48 26.95
C SER A 117 16.28 11.03 27.84
N LYS A 118 15.46 10.15 28.42
CA LYS A 118 14.43 10.52 29.39
C LYS A 118 15.02 11.07 30.68
N THR A 119 16.13 10.51 31.15
CA THR A 119 16.84 10.98 32.35
C THR A 119 17.42 12.38 32.13
N THR A 120 17.95 12.66 30.94
CA THR A 120 18.49 13.98 30.58
C THR A 120 17.40 15.04 30.33
N LEU A 121 16.12 14.63 30.24
CA LEU A 121 14.95 15.50 30.04
C LEU A 121 14.99 16.39 28.79
N GLN A 122 15.80 16.03 27.79
CA GLN A 122 15.90 16.75 26.53
C GLN A 122 14.84 16.25 25.54
N LYS A 123 13.76 17.02 25.35
CA LYS A 123 12.64 16.64 24.45
C LYS A 123 13.09 16.24 23.03
N PRO A 124 13.99 16.96 22.34
CA PRO A 124 14.42 16.57 21.00
C PRO A 124 15.13 15.21 20.97
N LEU A 125 15.89 14.90 22.02
CA LEU A 125 16.62 13.63 22.15
C LEU A 125 15.65 12.46 22.40
N ILE A 126 14.63 12.67 23.24
CA ILE A 126 13.55 11.71 23.48
C ILE A 126 12.78 11.44 22.17
N LEU A 127 12.45 12.49 21.42
CA LEU A 127 11.77 12.38 20.13
C LEU A 127 12.60 11.57 19.13
N SER A 128 13.90 11.87 19.00
CA SER A 128 14.82 11.14 18.12
C SER A 128 14.94 9.66 18.51
N SER A 129 14.97 9.37 19.83
CA SER A 129 15.02 8.01 20.35
C SER A 129 13.75 7.22 20.00
N TYR A 130 12.55 7.82 20.16
CA TYR A 130 11.31 7.17 19.76
C TYR A 130 11.23 6.92 18.24
N ARG A 131 11.72 7.85 17.41
CA ARG A 131 11.79 7.65 15.95
C ARG A 131 12.72 6.51 15.59
N SER A 132 13.87 6.42 16.24
CA SER A 132 14.84 5.33 16.02
C SER A 132 14.26 3.97 16.42
N LEU A 133 13.55 3.90 17.56
CA LEU A 133 12.84 2.70 17.99
C LEU A 133 11.74 2.31 17.00
N ALA A 134 10.96 3.28 16.51
CA ALA A 134 9.91 3.05 15.52
C ALA A 134 10.48 2.49 14.21
N SER A 135 11.57 3.07 13.69
CA SER A 135 12.25 2.58 12.50
C SER A 135 12.76 1.15 12.67
N HIS A 136 13.33 0.81 13.84
CA HIS A 136 13.74 -0.56 14.14
C HIS A 136 12.54 -1.52 14.17
N HIS A 137 11.42 -1.11 14.76
CA HIS A 137 10.19 -1.90 14.74
C HIS A 137 9.61 -2.09 13.33
N LEU A 138 9.74 -1.10 12.44
CA LEU A 138 9.37 -1.27 11.03
C LEU A 138 10.29 -2.27 10.30
N LEU A 139 11.60 -2.21 10.54
CA LEU A 139 12.57 -3.16 9.95
C LEU A 139 12.37 -4.60 10.42
N THR A 140 11.88 -4.80 11.64
CA THR A 140 11.57 -6.12 12.21
C THR A 140 10.16 -6.61 11.87
N GLY A 141 9.31 -5.78 11.26
CA GLY A 141 7.92 -6.12 10.96
C GLY A 141 6.95 -5.94 12.14
N SER A 142 7.41 -5.43 13.28
CA SER A 142 6.60 -5.16 14.48
C SER A 142 5.80 -3.86 14.35
N LEU A 143 4.84 -3.82 13.41
CA LEU A 143 4.07 -2.63 13.06
C LEU A 143 3.31 -2.02 14.25
N VAL A 144 2.76 -2.85 15.13
CA VAL A 144 2.00 -2.40 16.31
C VAL A 144 2.91 -1.63 17.29
N ASP A 145 4.14 -2.08 17.48
CA ASP A 145 5.08 -1.42 18.40
C ASP A 145 5.69 -0.16 17.77
N ALA A 146 5.92 -0.16 16.46
CA ALA A 146 6.26 1.06 15.71
C ALA A 146 5.18 2.13 15.91
N LEU A 147 3.90 1.76 15.78
CA LEU A 147 2.77 2.65 16.00
C LEU A 147 2.76 3.23 17.42
N LYS A 148 2.97 2.38 18.45
CA LYS A 148 3.06 2.85 19.85
C LYS A 148 4.19 3.86 20.05
N CYS A 149 5.33 3.68 19.38
CA CYS A 149 6.46 4.61 19.46
C CYS A 149 6.10 5.98 18.90
N TYR A 150 5.47 6.03 17.72
CA TYR A 150 5.02 7.30 17.14
C TYR A 150 4.01 8.00 18.05
N LEU A 151 3.02 7.27 18.58
CA LEU A 151 2.00 7.82 19.47
C LEU A 151 2.58 8.36 20.79
N ARG A 152 3.55 7.66 21.38
CA ARG A 152 4.25 8.09 22.61
C ARG A 152 5.17 9.28 22.37
N SER A 153 5.63 9.50 21.14
CA SER A 153 6.52 10.62 20.82
C SER A 153 5.80 11.98 20.77
N ARG A 154 4.46 11.96 20.69
CA ARG A 154 3.59 13.15 20.54
C ARG A 154 3.88 14.27 21.55
N ASP A 155 4.08 13.93 22.81
CA ASP A 155 4.20 14.93 23.89
C ASP A 155 5.57 15.66 23.87
N PHE A 156 6.49 15.20 23.01
CA PHE A 156 7.84 15.74 22.86
C PHE A 156 8.01 16.55 21.56
N LEU A 157 6.96 16.70 20.75
CA LEU A 157 7.01 17.44 19.49
C LEU A 157 7.08 18.96 19.73
N PRO A 158 7.96 19.70 19.04
CA PRO A 158 8.17 21.13 19.27
C PRO A 158 7.14 22.02 18.57
N GLY A 159 6.57 21.58 17.43
CA GLY A 159 5.69 22.41 16.61
C GLY A 159 4.70 21.61 15.77
N ALA A 160 3.91 22.32 14.96
CA ALA A 160 2.85 21.75 14.14
C ALA A 160 3.38 20.91 12.95
N ASN A 161 4.60 21.20 12.46
CA ASN A 161 5.24 20.49 11.36
C ASN A 161 5.58 19.07 11.81
N GLU A 162 6.15 18.92 13.01
CA GLU A 162 6.44 17.61 13.57
C GLU A 162 5.17 16.86 13.94
N ILE A 163 4.08 17.55 14.30
CA ILE A 163 2.75 16.95 14.48
C ILE A 163 2.22 16.39 13.15
N SER A 164 2.33 17.16 12.06
CA SER A 164 1.91 16.73 10.72
C SER A 164 2.72 15.51 10.26
N GLN A 165 4.05 15.55 10.42
CA GLN A 165 4.92 14.42 10.09
C GLN A 165 4.61 13.18 10.94
N MET A 166 4.41 13.33 12.26
CA MET A 166 4.00 12.21 13.11
C MET A 166 2.66 11.64 12.67
N CYS A 167 1.69 12.48 12.26
CA CYS A 167 0.42 12.00 11.72
C CYS A 167 0.62 11.21 10.43
N LEU A 168 1.51 11.66 9.53
CA LEU A 168 1.88 10.92 8.32
C LEU A 168 2.53 9.57 8.65
N ASP A 169 3.44 9.51 9.63
CA ASP A 169 4.07 8.27 10.07
C ASP A 169 3.02 7.29 10.64
N VAL A 170 2.14 7.77 11.51
CA VAL A 170 1.02 6.99 12.08
C VAL A 170 0.08 6.47 10.99
N VAL A 171 -0.24 7.30 10.01
CA VAL A 171 -1.07 6.94 8.86
C VAL A 171 -0.41 5.83 8.05
N GLY A 172 0.88 5.98 7.70
CA GLY A 172 1.62 4.98 6.92
C GLY A 172 1.62 3.59 7.59
N VAL A 173 1.92 3.54 8.89
CA VAL A 173 1.87 2.27 9.66
C VAL A 173 0.45 1.72 9.76
N SER A 174 -0.55 2.59 9.90
CA SER A 174 -1.95 2.17 10.00
C SER A 174 -2.49 1.59 8.69
N VAL A 175 -1.99 2.04 7.53
CA VAL A 175 -2.31 1.44 6.23
C VAL A 175 -1.79 0.01 6.16
N GLU A 176 -0.56 -0.24 6.58
CA GLU A 176 0.04 -1.59 6.59
C GLU A 176 -0.67 -2.52 7.59
N LEU A 177 -1.13 -1.99 8.72
CA LEU A 177 -2.00 -2.69 9.68
C LEU A 177 -3.44 -2.89 9.17
N LYS A 178 -3.77 -2.38 7.97
CA LYS A 178 -5.12 -2.40 7.38
C LYS A 178 -6.19 -1.76 8.27
N ASN A 179 -5.81 -0.84 9.16
CA ASN A 179 -6.71 -0.13 10.05
C ASN A 179 -7.11 1.23 9.45
N PHE A 180 -8.01 1.20 8.47
CA PHE A 180 -8.42 2.38 7.72
C PHE A 180 -9.29 3.38 8.51
N GLN A 181 -9.90 2.94 9.62
CA GLN A 181 -10.57 3.85 10.55
C GLN A 181 -9.54 4.76 11.24
N HIS A 182 -8.44 4.17 11.70
CA HIS A 182 -7.35 4.92 12.31
C HIS A 182 -6.65 5.85 11.32
N VAL A 183 -6.46 5.40 10.06
CA VAL A 183 -5.97 6.25 8.96
C VAL A 183 -6.85 7.49 8.81
N MET A 184 -8.17 7.32 8.72
CA MET A 184 -9.10 8.44 8.55
C MET A 184 -9.02 9.44 9.72
N SER A 185 -8.96 8.96 10.96
CA SER A 185 -8.87 9.83 12.14
C SER A 185 -7.59 10.69 12.13
N TYR A 186 -6.45 10.12 11.76
CA TYR A 186 -5.18 10.85 11.74
C TYR A 186 -5.00 11.73 10.50
N CYS A 187 -5.58 11.36 9.36
CA CYS A 187 -5.69 12.26 8.21
C CYS A 187 -6.49 13.52 8.58
N ASN A 188 -7.66 13.35 9.19
CA ASN A 188 -8.46 14.49 9.64
C ASN A 188 -7.70 15.33 10.68
N LYS A 189 -7.00 14.70 11.62
CA LYS A 189 -6.20 15.43 12.61
C LYS A 189 -5.08 16.26 11.97
N ALA A 190 -4.41 15.72 10.96
CA ALA A 190 -3.37 16.46 10.25
C ALA A 190 -3.95 17.64 9.45
N GLU A 191 -5.09 17.47 8.80
CA GLU A 191 -5.79 18.54 8.07
C GLU A 191 -6.18 19.73 8.96
N HIS A 192 -6.51 19.47 10.23
CA HIS A 192 -6.85 20.51 11.21
C HIS A 192 -5.61 21.17 11.85
N THR A 193 -4.40 20.75 11.48
CA THR A 193 -3.17 21.39 11.95
C THR A 193 -2.91 22.63 11.08
N ASN A 194 -2.67 23.79 11.69
CA ASN A 194 -2.51 25.07 10.99
C ASN A 194 -1.41 25.09 9.91
N GLU A 195 -0.49 24.12 9.92
CA GLU A 195 0.62 23.98 8.97
C GLU A 195 0.30 23.09 7.76
N PHE A 196 -0.89 22.47 7.71
CA PHE A 196 -1.40 21.73 6.55
C PHE A 196 -1.55 22.60 5.29
N LYS A 197 -1.30 23.91 5.33
CA LYS A 197 -1.32 24.76 4.13
C LYS A 197 0.07 25.12 3.60
N LYS A 198 1.14 24.70 4.26
CA LYS A 198 2.52 25.12 3.93
C LYS A 198 3.36 24.06 3.22
N ASP A 199 3.06 22.77 3.43
CA ASP A 199 3.83 21.65 2.87
C ASP A 199 2.98 20.77 1.94
N ASP A 200 2.93 21.16 0.67
CA ASP A 200 2.15 20.47 -0.36
C ASP A 200 2.52 18.98 -0.52
N VAL A 201 3.75 18.59 -0.20
CA VAL A 201 4.21 17.20 -0.32
C VAL A 201 3.61 16.34 0.78
N THR A 202 3.71 16.76 2.03
CA THR A 202 3.12 16.04 3.17
C THR A 202 1.59 16.02 3.06
N ASN A 203 1.00 17.13 2.63
CA ASN A 203 -0.45 17.21 2.38
C ASN A 203 -0.91 16.25 1.29
N GLY A 204 -0.15 16.14 0.20
CA GLY A 204 -0.40 15.19 -0.88
C GLY A 204 -0.40 13.75 -0.38
N LYS A 205 0.61 13.37 0.43
CA LYS A 205 0.70 12.03 1.03
C LYS A 205 -0.49 11.72 1.95
N ILE A 206 -0.85 12.66 2.81
CA ILE A 206 -1.98 12.51 3.74
C ILE A 206 -3.30 12.40 2.98
N SER A 207 -3.50 13.23 1.95
CA SER A 207 -4.69 13.21 1.10
C SER A 207 -4.80 11.89 0.31
N ALA A 208 -3.69 11.34 -0.16
CA ALA A 208 -3.67 10.05 -0.84
C ALA A 208 -4.05 8.90 0.11
N CYS A 209 -3.53 8.90 1.34
CA CYS A 209 -3.93 7.93 2.36
C CYS A 209 -5.40 8.08 2.77
N LYS A 210 -5.92 9.31 2.79
CA LYS A 210 -7.35 9.57 3.00
C LYS A 210 -8.20 8.98 1.87
N GLY A 211 -7.79 9.19 0.61
CA GLY A 211 -8.40 8.55 -0.56
C GLY A 211 -8.41 7.03 -0.45
N LEU A 212 -7.32 6.45 0.02
CA LEU A 212 -7.22 5.01 0.26
C LEU A 212 -8.16 4.53 1.37
N ALA A 213 -8.28 5.28 2.47
CA ALA A 213 -9.23 4.96 3.52
C ALA A 213 -10.70 5.05 3.05
N LEU A 214 -11.04 6.03 2.21
CA LEU A 214 -12.36 6.14 1.58
C LEU A 214 -12.66 4.96 0.65
N LEU A 215 -11.65 4.51 -0.09
CA LEU A 215 -11.74 3.32 -0.94
C LEU A 215 -12.11 2.07 -0.11
N HIS A 216 -11.43 1.85 1.01
CA HIS A 216 -11.73 0.74 1.93
C HIS A 216 -13.10 0.87 2.63
N GLN A 217 -13.60 2.09 2.80
CA GLN A 217 -14.97 2.36 3.26
C GLN A 217 -16.02 2.21 2.16
N LYS A 218 -15.64 1.81 0.93
CA LYS A 218 -16.51 1.69 -0.25
C LYS A 218 -17.14 3.02 -0.70
N ASN A 219 -16.59 4.15 -0.25
CA ASN A 219 -17.02 5.46 -0.71
C ASN A 219 -16.23 5.86 -1.97
N TYR A 220 -16.56 5.20 -3.08
CA TYR A 220 -15.79 5.28 -4.32
C TYR A 220 -15.78 6.68 -4.94
N SER A 221 -16.89 7.42 -4.85
CA SER A 221 -16.99 8.76 -5.44
C SER A 221 -16.08 9.76 -4.71
N LEU A 222 -16.10 9.76 -3.37
CA LEU A 222 -15.19 10.61 -2.60
C LEU A 222 -13.73 10.16 -2.78
N ALA A 223 -13.46 8.85 -2.83
CA ALA A 223 -12.12 8.33 -3.10
C ALA A 223 -11.60 8.80 -4.47
N ALA A 224 -12.41 8.72 -5.53
CA ALA A 224 -12.05 9.22 -6.85
C ALA A 224 -11.67 10.70 -6.80
N SER A 225 -12.53 11.53 -6.17
CA SER A 225 -12.28 12.96 -6.04
C SER A 225 -10.95 13.23 -5.31
N ALA A 226 -10.69 12.52 -4.21
CA ALA A 226 -9.49 12.68 -3.40
C ALA A 226 -8.21 12.34 -4.17
N PHE A 227 -8.22 11.29 -5.02
CA PHE A 227 -7.06 10.95 -5.84
C PHE A 227 -6.87 11.90 -7.02
N THR A 228 -7.96 12.39 -7.63
CA THR A 228 -7.88 13.31 -8.77
C THR A 228 -7.46 14.73 -8.40
N SER A 229 -7.71 15.16 -7.16
CA SER A 229 -7.36 16.49 -6.65
C SER A 229 -5.95 16.57 -6.07
N LEU A 230 -5.15 15.51 -6.18
CA LEU A 230 -3.81 15.50 -5.58
C LEU A 230 -2.87 16.48 -6.31
N PRO A 231 -2.01 17.20 -5.57
CA PRO A 231 -0.95 18.04 -6.15
C PRO A 231 0.04 17.20 -6.99
N PRO A 232 0.97 17.83 -7.75
CA PRO A 232 1.90 17.12 -8.64
C PRO A 232 2.63 15.95 -7.96
N PRO A 233 3.13 14.98 -8.75
CA PRO A 233 3.59 13.70 -8.25
C PRO A 233 4.56 13.85 -7.08
N PHE A 234 4.16 13.37 -5.92
CA PHE A 234 5.02 13.29 -4.75
C PHE A 234 5.50 11.85 -4.58
N PRO A 235 6.78 11.63 -4.25
CA PRO A 235 7.29 10.30 -3.98
C PRO A 235 6.73 9.80 -2.63
N TYR A 236 6.02 8.68 -2.65
CA TYR A 236 5.60 7.99 -1.43
C TYR A 236 5.70 6.45 -1.56
N PRO A 237 6.90 5.94 -1.87
CA PRO A 237 7.11 4.52 -2.18
C PRO A 237 6.77 3.58 -1.02
N THR A 238 6.68 4.10 0.21
CA THR A 238 6.29 3.34 1.39
C THR A 238 4.80 3.01 1.46
N THR A 239 3.95 3.58 0.59
CA THR A 239 2.50 3.33 0.64
C THR A 239 1.84 3.37 -0.73
N LEU A 240 2.03 4.44 -1.52
CA LEU A 240 1.38 4.67 -2.82
C LEU A 240 2.36 5.29 -3.82
N THR A 241 2.41 4.71 -5.03
CA THR A 241 3.21 5.25 -6.14
C THR A 241 2.35 6.10 -7.07
N PRO A 242 2.93 7.03 -7.84
CA PRO A 242 2.19 7.82 -8.83
C PRO A 242 1.40 6.95 -9.82
N SER A 243 1.97 5.80 -10.20
CA SER A 243 1.32 4.79 -11.05
C SER A 243 0.05 4.23 -10.41
N THR A 244 0.09 3.87 -9.13
CA THR A 244 -1.07 3.38 -8.40
C THR A 244 -2.13 4.47 -8.19
N ILE A 245 -1.72 5.73 -7.98
CA ILE A 245 -2.66 6.87 -7.94
C ILE A 245 -3.36 7.03 -9.29
N ALA A 246 -2.64 6.95 -10.41
CA ALA A 246 -3.21 7.01 -11.75
C ALA A 246 -4.22 5.86 -11.98
N LEU A 247 -3.87 4.64 -11.58
CA LEU A 247 -4.74 3.47 -11.67
C LEU A 247 -6.04 3.66 -10.86
N TYR A 248 -5.91 4.01 -9.57
CA TYR A 248 -7.07 4.16 -8.68
C TYR A 248 -7.97 5.30 -9.11
N SER A 249 -7.41 6.46 -9.40
CA SER A 249 -8.18 7.61 -9.88
C SER A 249 -8.92 7.30 -11.19
N SER A 250 -8.28 6.61 -12.15
CA SER A 250 -8.89 6.29 -13.44
C SER A 250 -10.05 5.31 -13.28
N VAL A 251 -9.83 4.20 -12.57
CA VAL A 251 -10.85 3.15 -12.40
C VAL A 251 -12.01 3.62 -11.55
N LEU A 252 -11.74 4.35 -10.45
CA LEU A 252 -12.79 4.89 -9.61
C LEU A 252 -13.59 5.98 -10.34
N SER A 253 -12.92 6.89 -11.05
CA SER A 253 -13.62 7.93 -11.80
C SER A 253 -14.44 7.35 -12.94
N LEU A 254 -13.97 6.29 -13.61
CA LEU A 254 -14.76 5.56 -14.60
C LEU A 254 -16.03 4.95 -13.97
N ALA A 255 -15.93 4.43 -12.74
CA ALA A 255 -17.05 3.79 -12.05
C ALA A 255 -18.07 4.80 -11.49
N THR A 256 -17.65 6.00 -11.12
CA THR A 256 -18.49 6.94 -10.34
C THR A 256 -18.85 8.22 -11.07
N SER A 257 -18.09 8.62 -12.07
CA SER A 257 -18.21 9.95 -12.69
C SER A 257 -18.86 9.87 -14.08
N PRO A 258 -19.77 10.80 -14.41
CA PRO A 258 -20.35 10.85 -15.74
C PRO A 258 -19.32 11.29 -16.80
N PRO A 259 -19.57 11.02 -18.09
CA PRO A 259 -18.66 11.38 -19.18
C PRO A 259 -18.29 12.87 -19.24
N SER A 260 -19.21 13.76 -18.89
CA SER A 260 -18.99 15.22 -18.86
C SER A 260 -17.93 15.62 -17.82
N THR A 261 -18.01 15.07 -16.62
CA THR A 261 -17.03 15.31 -15.54
C THR A 261 -15.68 14.73 -15.92
N LEU A 262 -15.64 13.52 -16.48
CA LEU A 262 -14.38 12.91 -16.94
C LEU A 262 -13.71 13.73 -18.04
N LYS A 263 -14.49 14.28 -18.99
CA LYS A 263 -13.94 15.18 -20.02
C LYS A 263 -13.27 16.41 -19.41
N SER A 264 -13.86 17.01 -18.38
CA SER A 264 -13.25 18.14 -17.66
C SER A 264 -12.00 17.72 -16.88
N LEU A 265 -12.02 16.53 -16.27
CA LEU A 265 -10.88 15.97 -15.54
C LEU A 265 -9.68 15.71 -16.46
N LEU A 266 -9.93 15.17 -17.66
CA LEU A 266 -8.90 14.96 -18.68
C LEU A 266 -8.30 16.27 -19.19
N GLN A 267 -8.95 17.43 -19.00
CA GLN A 267 -8.37 18.74 -19.32
C GLN A 267 -7.46 19.27 -18.21
N ASN A 268 -7.54 18.73 -16.99
CA ASN A 268 -6.74 19.16 -15.85
C ASN A 268 -5.25 18.80 -16.06
N PRO A 269 -4.33 19.79 -16.05
CA PRO A 269 -2.92 19.55 -16.30
C PRO A 269 -2.27 18.65 -15.24
N THR A 270 -2.66 18.78 -13.98
CA THR A 270 -2.10 17.99 -12.87
C THR A 270 -2.45 16.51 -13.04
N TYR A 271 -3.69 16.24 -13.45
CA TYR A 271 -4.14 14.86 -13.68
C TYR A 271 -3.45 14.23 -14.90
N LYS A 272 -3.24 15.00 -15.97
CA LYS A 272 -2.47 14.56 -17.14
C LYS A 272 -1.04 14.13 -16.78
N THR A 273 -0.41 14.78 -15.79
CA THR A 273 0.93 14.38 -15.33
C THR A 273 0.94 12.96 -14.78
N TYR A 274 -0.07 12.57 -13.99
CA TYR A 274 -0.19 11.20 -13.48
C TYR A 274 -0.50 10.19 -14.60
N LEU A 275 -1.31 10.57 -15.58
CA LEU A 275 -1.67 9.70 -16.70
C LEU A 275 -0.56 9.51 -17.73
N TYR A 276 0.41 10.43 -17.82
CA TYR A 276 1.44 10.45 -18.88
C TYR A 276 2.19 9.11 -19.01
N GLY A 277 2.47 8.43 -17.89
CA GLY A 277 3.16 7.13 -17.88
C GLY A 277 2.29 5.92 -18.23
N HIS A 278 0.98 6.09 -18.47
CA HIS A 278 0.02 5.00 -18.58
C HIS A 278 -0.92 5.18 -19.80
N PRO A 279 -0.45 4.90 -21.02
CA PRO A 279 -1.26 5.09 -22.24
C PRO A 279 -2.56 4.28 -22.24
N LEU A 280 -2.55 3.06 -21.67
CA LEU A 280 -3.77 2.23 -21.54
C LEU A 280 -4.86 2.92 -20.71
N LEU A 281 -4.49 3.62 -19.63
CA LEU A 281 -5.44 4.36 -18.79
C LEU A 281 -5.99 5.59 -19.53
N GLN A 282 -5.16 6.26 -20.33
CA GLN A 282 -5.62 7.37 -21.18
C GLN A 282 -6.65 6.90 -22.20
N THR A 283 -6.32 5.84 -22.97
CA THR A 283 -7.24 5.26 -23.96
C THR A 283 -8.55 4.79 -23.32
N LEU A 284 -8.49 4.22 -22.11
CA LEU A 284 -9.68 3.80 -21.36
C LEU A 284 -10.61 5.00 -21.07
N LEU A 285 -10.07 6.07 -20.50
CA LEU A 285 -10.86 7.25 -20.14
C LEU A 285 -11.38 7.99 -21.38
N GLU A 286 -10.54 8.15 -22.40
CA GLU A 286 -10.91 8.81 -23.66
C GLU A 286 -12.03 8.07 -24.39
N SER A 287 -11.89 6.75 -24.56
CA SER A 287 -12.92 5.91 -25.21
C SER A 287 -14.28 6.00 -24.51
N TYR A 288 -14.29 6.05 -23.18
CA TYR A 288 -15.51 6.23 -22.40
C TYR A 288 -16.12 7.63 -22.63
N THR A 289 -15.32 8.70 -22.67
CA THR A 289 -15.84 10.05 -22.96
C THR A 289 -16.41 10.20 -24.37
N LEU A 290 -15.91 9.41 -25.32
CA LEU A 290 -16.39 9.33 -26.70
C LEU A 290 -17.56 8.34 -26.88
N SER A 291 -18.05 7.72 -25.78
CA SER A 291 -19.11 6.69 -25.80
C SER A 291 -18.77 5.44 -26.63
N ASN A 292 -17.48 5.15 -26.84
CA ASN A 292 -17.04 3.92 -27.50
C ASN A 292 -16.86 2.79 -26.48
N TYR A 293 -17.98 2.24 -26.01
CA TYR A 293 -17.99 1.22 -24.95
C TYR A 293 -17.29 -0.08 -25.35
N THR A 294 -17.28 -0.43 -26.63
CA THR A 294 -16.56 -1.62 -27.11
C THR A 294 -15.07 -1.52 -26.83
N LEU A 295 -14.44 -0.40 -27.20
CA LEU A 295 -13.02 -0.17 -26.93
C LEU A 295 -12.75 0.00 -25.43
N THR A 296 -13.66 0.65 -24.70
CA THR A 296 -13.55 0.78 -23.23
C THR A 296 -13.52 -0.59 -22.56
N LEU A 297 -14.43 -1.49 -22.90
CA LEU A 297 -14.48 -2.84 -22.31
C LEU A 297 -13.27 -3.69 -22.72
N GLN A 298 -12.81 -3.59 -23.96
CA GLN A 298 -11.58 -4.27 -24.41
C GLN A 298 -10.36 -3.80 -23.61
N THR A 299 -10.19 -2.48 -23.48
CA THR A 299 -9.07 -1.88 -22.75
C THR A 299 -9.15 -2.21 -21.25
N PHE A 300 -10.37 -2.20 -20.68
CA PHE A 300 -10.59 -2.58 -19.29
C PHE A 300 -10.23 -4.05 -19.05
N THR A 301 -10.58 -4.94 -19.99
CA THR A 301 -10.27 -6.37 -19.92
C THR A 301 -8.76 -6.61 -19.87
N GLN A 302 -7.98 -5.83 -20.62
CA GLN A 302 -6.50 -5.90 -20.58
C GLN A 302 -5.93 -5.44 -19.23
N LEU A 303 -6.60 -4.54 -18.52
CA LEU A 303 -6.17 -4.07 -17.20
C LEU A 303 -6.58 -5.01 -16.06
N LEU A 304 -7.55 -5.91 -16.28
CA LEU A 304 -8.06 -6.80 -15.23
C LEU A 304 -6.98 -7.54 -14.45
N PRO A 305 -5.95 -8.16 -15.07
CA PRO A 305 -4.93 -8.89 -14.31
C PRO A 305 -4.22 -7.99 -13.29
N GLN A 306 -3.88 -6.76 -13.67
CA GLN A 306 -3.24 -5.77 -12.79
C GLN A 306 -4.18 -5.36 -11.64
N LEU A 307 -5.48 -5.18 -11.91
CA LEU A 307 -6.46 -4.79 -10.89
C LEU A 307 -6.68 -5.88 -9.84
N HIS A 308 -6.69 -7.16 -10.24
CA HIS A 308 -6.87 -8.28 -9.31
C HIS A 308 -5.65 -8.53 -8.42
N LEU A 309 -4.45 -8.27 -8.95
CA LEU A 309 -3.20 -8.38 -8.21
C LEU A 309 -2.95 -7.21 -7.25
N ASP A 310 -3.71 -6.12 -7.39
CA ASP A 310 -3.57 -4.97 -6.51
C ASP A 310 -4.08 -5.27 -5.09
N VAL A 311 -3.25 -4.99 -4.09
CA VAL A 311 -3.52 -5.29 -2.67
C VAL A 311 -4.74 -4.54 -2.14
N HIS A 312 -4.99 -3.32 -2.61
CA HIS A 312 -6.09 -2.52 -2.11
C HIS A 312 -7.31 -2.58 -3.00
N LEU A 313 -7.16 -2.63 -4.32
CA LEU A 313 -8.27 -2.62 -5.26
C LEU A 313 -8.84 -4.02 -5.54
N GLY A 314 -8.01 -5.06 -5.52
CA GLY A 314 -8.41 -6.45 -5.78
C GLY A 314 -9.60 -6.95 -4.95
N PRO A 315 -9.70 -6.63 -3.64
CA PRO A 315 -10.86 -6.99 -2.82
C PRO A 315 -12.18 -6.31 -3.23
N HIS A 316 -12.12 -5.18 -3.94
CA HIS A 316 -13.31 -4.47 -4.37
C HIS A 316 -13.84 -5.12 -5.65
N LYS A 317 -15.10 -5.58 -5.60
CA LYS A 317 -15.84 -6.12 -6.75
C LYS A 317 -16.17 -5.05 -7.81
N LEU A 318 -15.36 -3.99 -7.94
CA LEU A 318 -15.51 -2.97 -8.98
C LEU A 318 -15.44 -3.61 -10.38
N VAL A 319 -14.63 -4.66 -10.52
CA VAL A 319 -14.59 -5.49 -11.74
C VAL A 319 -15.96 -6.06 -12.12
N LYS A 320 -16.81 -6.40 -11.14
CA LYS A 320 -18.17 -6.92 -11.41
C LYS A 320 -19.14 -5.84 -11.86
N LEU A 321 -18.85 -4.56 -11.61
CA LEU A 321 -19.71 -3.44 -12.05
C LEU A 321 -19.61 -3.16 -13.55
N PHE A 322 -18.52 -3.57 -14.20
CA PHE A 322 -18.28 -3.32 -15.62
C PHE A 322 -18.53 -4.54 -16.52
N LEU A 323 -18.73 -5.72 -15.93
CA LEU A 323 -18.93 -6.99 -16.64
C LEU A 323 -20.36 -7.54 -16.53
N ASN A 324 -21.25 -6.81 -15.85
CA ASN A 324 -22.70 -7.04 -15.85
C ASN A 324 -23.38 -5.98 -16.70
#